data_AF-A0AAV1V797-F1
#
_entry.id   AF-A0AAV1V797-F1
#
_cell.length_a   1.000
_cell.length_b   1.000
_cell.length_c   1.000
_cell.angle_alpha   90.00
_cell.angle_beta   90.00
_cell.angle_gamma   90.00
#
_symmetry.space_group_name_H-M   'P 1'
#
loop_
_entity.id
_entity.type
_entity.pdbx_description
1 polymer ?
#
loop_
_entity_poly.entity_id
_entity_poly.type
_entity_poly.pdbx_seq_one_letter_code
_entity_poly.pdbx_strand_id
1 'polypeptide(L)'
;MKLRGVFRATKLPSGQHTIGTKWVFKIKRKADGSIEKYKARLVAKGFKQKYGIDYTETFSPVVKYVTLRMVVAITKYFGWTLDQLDVVTAFLYGEMKEKVFCAIPEGVEVDEDFDCFELVKAIHGLKQASRVWNETFHEFVCSIGFQVSDFGPCLYLKITSGECVLLLV
;
A
#
# COMPACT_ATOMS: atom_id res chain seq x y z
N MET A 1 19.64 6.72 -2.42
CA MET A 1 18.36 6.04 -2.16
C MET A 1 17.72 6.72 -0.95
N LYS A 2 16.60 7.44 -1.08
CA LYS A 2 15.91 7.96 0.13
C LYS A 2 15.33 6.76 0.88
N LEU A 3 15.92 6.43 2.02
CA LEU A 3 15.43 5.35 2.89
C LEU A 3 14.07 5.77 3.43
N ARG A 4 13.00 5.09 2.99
CA ARG A 4 11.61 5.38 3.40
C ARG A 4 11.21 4.68 4.71
N GLY A 5 12.19 4.18 5.46
CA GLY A 5 11.95 3.41 6.68
C GLY A 5 11.11 2.14 6.44
N VAL A 6 11.17 1.56 5.24
CA VAL A 6 10.37 0.36 4.87
C VAL A 6 10.92 -0.90 5.54
N PHE A 7 12.23 -0.96 5.74
CA PHE A 7 12.95 -2.11 6.26
C PHE A 7 13.84 -1.68 7.43
N ARG A 8 14.08 -2.62 8.34
CA ARG A 8 15.11 -2.51 9.38
C ARG A 8 16.00 -3.75 9.33
N ALA A 9 17.32 -3.55 9.23
CA ALA A 9 18.28 -4.64 9.36
C ALA A 9 18.27 -5.17 10.80
N THR A 10 18.24 -6.50 10.96
CA THR A 10 18.20 -7.14 12.27
C THR A 10 18.78 -8.55 12.21
N LYS A 11 19.14 -9.09 13.38
CA LYS A 11 19.30 -10.54 13.57
C LYS A 11 17.93 -11.18 13.59
N LEU A 12 17.78 -12.35 12.97
CA LEU A 12 16.53 -13.11 12.97
C LEU A 12 16.22 -13.53 14.41
N PRO A 13 15.06 -13.10 14.97
CA PRO A 13 14.71 -13.49 16.32
C PRO A 13 14.49 -15.00 16.42
N SER A 14 14.81 -15.59 17.58
CA SER A 14 14.61 -17.02 17.82
C SER A 14 13.15 -17.41 17.60
N GLY A 15 12.93 -18.51 16.87
CA GLY A 15 11.59 -19.02 16.54
C GLY A 15 10.87 -18.30 15.39
N GLN A 16 11.50 -17.31 14.74
CA GLN A 16 10.97 -16.66 13.54
C GLN A 16 11.54 -17.29 12.27
N HIS A 17 10.88 -17.07 11.13
CA HIS A 17 11.40 -17.44 9.81
C HIS A 17 11.42 -16.24 8.88
N THR A 18 12.30 -16.30 7.90
CA THR A 18 12.33 -15.32 6.81
C THR A 18 11.49 -15.79 5.63
N ILE A 19 10.77 -14.88 4.98
CA ILE A 19 10.28 -15.08 3.61
C ILE A 19 11.32 -14.58 2.60
N GLY A 20 11.37 -15.20 1.43
CA GLY A 20 12.31 -14.75 0.39
C GLY A 20 11.87 -13.43 -0.25
N THR A 21 12.82 -12.72 -0.85
CA THR A 21 12.56 -11.52 -1.66
C THR A 21 12.96 -11.75 -3.12
N LYS A 22 12.51 -10.86 -4.01
CA LYS A 22 12.89 -10.86 -5.43
C LYS A 22 12.91 -9.44 -5.99
N TRP A 23 13.96 -9.12 -6.74
CA TRP A 23 13.99 -7.91 -7.56
C TRP A 23 13.16 -8.10 -8.83
N VAL A 24 12.26 -7.14 -9.09
CA VAL A 24 11.49 -7.05 -10.33
C VAL A 24 11.92 -5.80 -11.07
N PHE A 25 12.56 -6.02 -12.22
CA PHE A 25 13.05 -4.96 -13.10
C PHE A 25 12.06 -4.70 -14.23
N LYS A 26 11.85 -3.44 -14.58
CA LYS A 26 11.02 -3.00 -15.70
C LYS A 26 11.60 -1.75 -16.34
N ILE A 27 11.79 -1.78 -17.66
CA ILE A 27 12.08 -0.59 -18.45
C ILE A 27 10.75 0.07 -18.79
N LYS A 28 10.60 1.33 -18.40
CA LYS A 28 9.51 2.22 -18.82
C LYS A 28 9.97 2.96 -20.06
N ARG A 29 9.13 2.95 -21.09
CA ARG A 29 9.37 3.62 -22.37
C ARG A 29 8.31 4.68 -22.60
N LYS A 30 8.68 5.77 -23.26
CA LYS A 30 7.76 6.80 -23.74
C LYS A 30 6.96 6.31 -24.95
N ALA A 31 5.99 7.10 -25.38
CA ALA A 31 5.18 6.81 -26.58
C ALA A 31 6.03 6.68 -27.86
N ASP A 32 7.15 7.42 -27.94
CA ASP A 32 8.12 7.36 -29.05
C ASP A 32 9.06 6.14 -28.99
N GLY A 33 8.93 5.27 -27.99
CA GLY A 33 9.77 4.08 -27.79
C GLY A 33 11.08 4.33 -27.06
N SER A 34 11.47 5.58 -26.81
CA SER A 34 12.67 5.92 -26.04
C SER A 34 12.53 5.52 -24.56
N ILE A 35 13.66 5.29 -23.89
CA ILE A 35 13.67 4.90 -22.48
C ILE A 35 13.29 6.09 -21.62
N GLU A 36 12.21 5.95 -20.87
CA GLU A 36 11.76 6.92 -19.86
C GLU A 36 12.49 6.68 -18.53
N LYS A 37 12.49 5.42 -18.06
CA LYS A 37 13.02 5.07 -16.74
C LYS A 37 13.32 3.58 -16.59
N TYR A 38 14.43 3.26 -15.92
CA TYR A 38 14.68 1.92 -15.37
C TYR A 38 14.05 1.82 -13.98
N LYS A 39 13.14 0.87 -13.78
CA LYS A 39 12.43 0.67 -12.53
C LYS A 39 12.82 -0.67 -11.91
N ALA A 40 13.35 -0.64 -10.69
CA ALA A 40 13.50 -1.81 -9.84
C ALA A 40 12.45 -1.74 -8.71
N ARG A 41 11.90 -2.90 -8.35
CA ARG A 41 11.06 -3.06 -7.16
C ARG A 41 11.53 -4.30 -6.39
N LEU A 42 11.65 -4.16 -5.08
CA LEU A 42 11.76 -5.32 -4.22
C LEU A 42 10.37 -5.85 -3.91
N VAL A 43 10.19 -7.16 -4.05
CA VAL A 43 8.91 -7.86 -3.87
C VAL A 43 9.12 -9.02 -2.90
N ALA A 44 8.23 -9.14 -1.92
CA ALA A 44 8.17 -10.31 -1.03
C ALA A 44 7.64 -11.53 -1.80
N LYS A 45 8.19 -12.71 -1.52
CA LYS A 45 7.65 -13.98 -1.99
C LYS A 45 6.46 -14.40 -1.11
N GLY A 46 5.38 -13.61 -1.11
CA GLY A 46 4.24 -13.83 -0.19
C GLY A 46 3.46 -15.12 -0.40
N PHE A 47 3.67 -15.84 -1.51
CA PHE A 47 3.18 -17.21 -1.66
C PHE A 47 3.83 -18.21 -0.67
N LYS A 48 4.93 -17.82 -0.01
CA LYS A 48 5.55 -18.56 1.09
C LYS A 48 5.05 -18.13 2.48
N GLN A 49 4.24 -17.07 2.58
CA GLN A 49 3.65 -16.65 3.87
C GLN A 49 2.61 -17.66 4.34
N LYS A 50 2.57 -17.88 5.66
CA LYS A 50 1.67 -18.79 6.36
C LYS A 50 0.64 -18.01 7.16
N TYR A 51 -0.63 -18.37 6.99
CA TYR A 51 -1.73 -17.84 7.81
C TYR A 51 -1.51 -18.18 9.28
N GLY A 52 -1.80 -17.24 10.17
CA GLY A 52 -1.60 -17.38 11.62
C GLY A 52 -0.15 -17.19 12.07
N ILE A 53 0.79 -17.01 11.14
CA ILE A 53 2.20 -16.72 11.44
C ILE A 53 2.60 -15.37 10.83
N ASP A 54 2.55 -15.25 9.50
CA ASP A 54 2.98 -14.04 8.78
C ASP A 54 1.85 -13.03 8.54
N TYR A 55 0.59 -13.48 8.68
CA TYR A 55 -0.62 -12.67 8.51
C TYR A 55 -1.82 -13.38 9.14
N THR A 56 -2.82 -12.60 9.55
CA THR A 56 -4.12 -13.11 10.02
C THR A 56 -5.27 -12.63 9.16
N GLU A 57 -5.17 -11.45 8.55
CA GLU A 57 -6.22 -10.91 7.68
C GLU A 57 -5.63 -10.34 6.38
N THR A 58 -6.39 -10.44 5.30
CA THR A 58 -5.97 -9.96 3.96
C THR A 58 -7.03 -9.13 3.26
N PHE A 59 -8.24 -9.09 3.82
CA PHE A 59 -9.36 -8.41 3.20
C PHE A 59 -9.11 -6.91 3.12
N SER A 60 -9.35 -6.34 1.95
CA SER A 60 -9.34 -4.90 1.69
C SER A 60 -10.58 -4.58 0.86
N PRO A 61 -11.35 -3.55 1.23
CA PRO A 61 -12.57 -3.22 0.51
C PRO A 61 -12.27 -2.76 -0.92
N VAL A 62 -13.22 -2.99 -1.82
CA VAL A 62 -13.14 -2.56 -3.23
C VAL A 62 -14.38 -1.72 -3.53
N VAL A 63 -14.17 -0.58 -4.20
CA VAL A 63 -15.23 0.30 -4.66
C VAL A 63 -16.25 -0.50 -5.48
N LYS A 64 -17.52 -0.41 -5.10
CA LYS A 64 -18.62 -0.97 -5.88
C LYS A 64 -18.96 -0.04 -7.04
N TYR A 65 -19.23 -0.61 -8.22
CA TYR A 65 -19.64 0.17 -9.40
C TYR A 65 -20.89 1.02 -9.17
N VAL A 66 -21.82 0.57 -8.34
CA VAL A 66 -23.00 1.36 -7.97
C VAL A 66 -22.61 2.65 -7.28
N THR A 67 -21.70 2.60 -6.30
CA THR A 67 -21.20 3.77 -5.57
C THR A 67 -20.46 4.73 -6.50
N LEU A 68 -19.59 4.20 -7.38
CA LEU A 68 -18.90 5.01 -8.38
C LEU A 68 -19.88 5.76 -9.29
N ARG A 69 -20.87 5.05 -9.85
CA ARG A 69 -21.88 5.67 -10.72
C ARG A 69 -22.70 6.73 -9.99
N MET A 70 -23.05 6.50 -8.72
CA MET A 70 -23.77 7.47 -7.90
C MET A 70 -22.96 8.74 -7.68
N VAL A 71 -21.66 8.63 -7.33
CA VAL A 71 -20.78 9.80 -7.17
C VAL A 71 -20.71 10.59 -8.48
N VAL A 72 -20.48 9.92 -9.61
CA VAL A 72 -20.43 10.59 -10.93
C VAL A 72 -21.75 11.28 -11.27
N ALA A 73 -22.90 10.65 -10.98
CA ALA A 73 -24.21 11.23 -11.23
C ALA A 73 -24.48 12.47 -10.36
N ILE A 74 -24.16 12.40 -9.07
CA ILE A 74 -24.25 13.52 -8.12
C ILE A 74 -23.37 14.68 -8.59
N THR A 75 -22.12 14.39 -8.93
CA THR A 75 -21.17 15.39 -9.44
C THR A 75 -21.71 16.09 -10.68
N LYS A 76 -22.27 15.33 -11.64
CA LYS A 76 -22.86 15.92 -12.84
C LYS A 76 -24.12 16.74 -12.54
N TYR A 77 -24.99 16.26 -11.66
CA TYR A 77 -26.26 16.91 -11.31
C TYR A 77 -26.04 18.25 -10.61
N PHE A 78 -25.13 18.31 -9.64
CA PHE A 78 -24.82 19.54 -8.90
C PHE A 78 -23.71 20.39 -9.52
N GLY A 79 -23.13 19.96 -10.65
CA GLY A 79 -22.04 20.68 -11.30
C GLY A 79 -20.73 20.71 -10.50
N TRP A 80 -20.47 19.70 -9.67
CA TRP A 80 -19.23 19.61 -8.89
C TRP A 80 -18.04 19.24 -9.79
N THR A 81 -16.83 19.49 -9.30
CA THR A 81 -15.60 18.99 -9.94
C THR A 81 -15.35 17.54 -9.57
N LEU A 82 -14.69 16.80 -10.46
CA LEU A 82 -14.25 15.43 -10.23
C LEU A 82 -12.75 15.33 -10.52
N ASP A 83 -11.97 15.01 -9.50
CA ASP A 83 -10.53 14.82 -9.62
C ASP A 83 -10.14 13.36 -9.36
N GLN A 84 -9.15 12.87 -10.09
CA GLN A 84 -8.57 11.54 -9.89
C GLN A 84 -7.15 11.65 -9.34
N LEU A 85 -6.88 10.94 -8.24
CA LEU A 85 -5.57 10.88 -7.61
C LEU A 85 -4.98 9.47 -7.72
N ASP A 86 -3.71 9.37 -8.13
CA ASP A 86 -2.96 8.10 -8.14
C ASP A 86 -1.83 8.16 -7.11
N VAL A 87 -1.91 7.32 -6.08
CA VAL A 87 -0.89 7.24 -5.03
C VAL A 87 0.27 6.36 -5.50
N VAL A 88 1.33 7.02 -5.95
CA VAL A 88 2.55 6.34 -6.37
C VAL A 88 3.15 5.55 -5.21
N THR A 89 3.39 4.25 -5.41
CA THR A 89 3.99 3.34 -4.40
C THR A 89 3.19 3.18 -3.12
N ALA A 90 1.84 3.23 -3.21
CA ALA A 90 0.89 3.10 -2.10
C ALA A 90 1.30 2.11 -0.99
N PHE A 91 1.65 0.87 -1.32
CA PHE A 91 1.99 -0.15 -0.31
C PHE A 91 3.17 0.26 0.60
N LEU A 92 4.15 1.01 0.09
CA LEU A 92 5.31 1.45 0.88
C LEU A 92 4.98 2.51 1.93
N TYR A 93 3.73 2.98 1.98
CA TYR A 93 3.22 3.84 3.04
C TYR A 93 2.48 3.05 4.12
N GLY A 94 2.02 1.84 3.82
CA GLY A 94 1.24 1.03 4.75
C GLY A 94 2.11 0.53 5.91
N GLU A 95 1.75 0.89 7.14
CA GLU A 95 2.49 0.53 8.34
C GLU A 95 2.17 -0.90 8.77
N MET A 96 3.19 -1.76 8.87
CA MET A 96 2.99 -3.17 9.23
C MET A 96 2.62 -3.31 10.71
N LYS A 97 1.59 -4.10 10.99
CA LYS A 97 1.21 -4.49 12.36
C LYS A 97 1.80 -5.86 12.73
N GLU A 98 1.84 -6.79 11.78
CA GLU A 98 2.47 -8.09 11.94
C GLU A 98 3.99 -8.03 11.74
N LYS A 99 4.71 -8.86 12.48
CA LYS A 99 6.15 -9.04 12.28
C LYS A 99 6.40 -9.98 11.10
N VAL A 100 6.98 -9.45 10.04
CA VAL A 100 7.39 -10.23 8.87
C VAL A 100 8.86 -9.98 8.60
N PHE A 101 9.64 -11.05 8.57
CA PHE A 101 11.07 -11.00 8.26
C PHE A 101 11.32 -11.47 6.84
N CYS A 102 12.22 -10.79 6.14
CA CYS A 102 12.59 -11.06 4.77
C CYS A 102 14.09 -11.38 4.68
N ALA A 103 14.44 -12.33 3.81
CA ALA A 103 15.82 -12.55 3.45
C ALA A 103 16.40 -11.28 2.80
N ILE A 104 17.66 -10.97 3.12
CA ILE A 104 18.40 -9.86 2.51
C ILE A 104 18.40 -10.08 0.99
N PRO A 105 17.96 -9.09 0.18
CA PRO A 105 17.92 -9.22 -1.26
C PRO A 105 19.32 -9.38 -1.83
N GLU A 106 19.43 -10.13 -2.92
CA GLU A 106 20.67 -10.24 -3.67
C GLU A 106 21.19 -8.85 -4.07
N GLY A 107 22.51 -8.67 -3.90
CA GLY A 107 23.20 -7.40 -4.18
C GLY A 107 23.00 -6.30 -3.13
N VAL A 108 22.43 -6.62 -1.97
CA VAL A 108 22.33 -5.69 -0.84
C VAL A 108 23.32 -6.13 0.24
N GLU A 109 24.25 -5.25 0.58
CA GLU A 109 25.18 -5.42 1.69
C GLU A 109 24.58 -4.84 2.96
N VAL A 110 24.76 -5.54 4.08
CA VAL A 110 24.41 -5.11 5.44
C VAL A 110 25.57 -5.47 6.36
N ASP A 111 25.63 -4.86 7.54
CA ASP A 111 26.62 -5.26 8.56
C ASP A 111 26.54 -6.76 8.85
N GLU A 112 27.69 -7.39 9.13
CA GLU A 112 27.80 -8.83 9.41
C GLU A 112 26.96 -9.27 10.61
N ASP A 113 26.59 -8.34 11.47
CA ASP A 113 25.68 -8.54 12.58
C ASP A 113 24.21 -8.72 12.15
N PHE A 114 23.84 -8.56 10.89
CA PHE A 114 22.45 -8.70 10.45
C PHE A 114 22.31 -9.76 9.35
N ASP A 115 21.28 -10.60 9.48
CA ASP A 115 21.02 -11.72 8.58
C ASP A 115 19.67 -11.60 7.85
N CYS A 116 18.85 -10.62 8.21
CA CYS A 116 17.53 -10.40 7.62
C CYS A 116 17.06 -8.93 7.70
N PHE A 117 15.94 -8.66 7.03
CA PHE A 117 15.19 -7.42 7.17
C PHE A 117 13.84 -7.67 7.86
N GLU A 118 13.54 -6.92 8.91
CA GLU A 118 12.17 -6.74 9.39
C GLU A 118 11.43 -5.75 8.49
N LEU A 119 10.22 -6.10 8.04
CA LEU A 119 9.35 -5.20 7.31
C LEU A 119 8.62 -4.27 8.27
N VAL A 120 9.01 -2.99 8.26
CA VAL A 120 8.30 -1.93 8.99
C VAL A 120 7.09 -1.45 8.20
N LYS A 121 7.19 -1.45 6.86
CA LYS A 121 6.09 -1.10 5.95
C LYS A 121 5.82 -2.20 4.94
N ALA A 122 4.59 -2.24 4.46
CA ALA A 122 4.18 -3.22 3.48
C ALA A 122 4.95 -3.04 2.17
N ILE A 123 5.26 -4.16 1.52
CA ILE A 123 5.85 -4.18 0.19
C ILE A 123 5.00 -5.01 -0.75
N HIS A 124 5.23 -4.84 -2.05
CA HIS A 124 4.59 -5.67 -3.05
C HIS A 124 4.84 -7.15 -2.78
N GLY A 125 3.82 -7.98 -3.05
CA GLY A 125 3.92 -9.43 -2.94
C GLY A 125 3.53 -9.99 -1.59
N LEU A 126 3.40 -9.18 -0.53
CA LEU A 126 2.77 -9.62 0.71
C LEU A 126 1.27 -9.87 0.49
N LYS A 127 0.73 -10.88 1.17
CA LYS A 127 -0.70 -11.22 1.09
C LYS A 127 -1.61 -10.14 1.68
N GLN A 128 -1.18 -9.46 2.73
CA GLN A 128 -1.93 -8.42 3.43
C GLN A 128 -1.64 -6.99 2.93
N ALA A 129 -0.78 -6.80 1.92
CA ALA A 129 -0.32 -5.46 1.52
C ALA A 129 -1.46 -4.47 1.20
N SER A 130 -2.49 -4.92 0.49
CA SER A 130 -3.65 -4.07 0.17
C SER A 130 -4.43 -3.66 1.40
N ARG A 131 -4.59 -4.58 2.36
CA ARG A 131 -5.26 -4.30 3.63
C ARG A 131 -4.48 -3.29 4.45
N VAL A 132 -3.19 -3.53 4.64
CA VAL A 132 -2.30 -2.63 5.40
C VAL A 132 -2.33 -1.22 4.82
N TRP A 133 -2.27 -1.10 3.49
CA TRP A 133 -2.43 0.20 2.82
C TRP A 133 -3.80 0.84 3.10
N ASN A 134 -4.90 0.08 2.98
CA ASN A 134 -6.25 0.60 3.21
C ASN A 134 -6.43 1.08 4.66
N GLU A 135 -5.93 0.36 5.65
CA GLU A 135 -5.97 0.77 7.05
C GLU A 135 -5.20 2.08 7.29
N THR A 136 -3.95 2.17 6.80
CA THR A 136 -3.16 3.40 6.91
C THR A 136 -3.81 4.57 6.19
N PHE A 137 -4.38 4.34 5.00
CA PHE A 137 -5.08 5.37 4.25
C PHE A 137 -6.34 5.84 4.97
N HIS A 138 -7.13 4.91 5.52
CA HIS A 138 -8.32 5.20 6.32
C HIS A 138 -7.98 6.07 7.53
N GLU A 139 -6.97 5.68 8.32
CA GLU A 139 -6.52 6.44 9.49
C GLU A 139 -6.11 7.87 9.09
N PHE A 140 -5.35 8.02 8.01
CA PHE A 140 -4.96 9.33 7.50
C PHE A 140 -6.17 10.18 7.06
N VAL A 141 -7.07 9.62 6.25
CA VAL A 141 -8.25 10.34 5.73
C VAL A 141 -9.18 10.77 6.87
N CYS A 142 -9.39 9.91 7.86
CA CYS A 142 -10.15 10.25 9.06
C CYS A 142 -9.46 11.36 9.88
N SER A 143 -8.12 11.33 10.00
CA SER A 143 -7.37 12.36 10.73
C SER A 143 -7.51 13.77 10.15
N ILE A 144 -7.77 13.88 8.84
CA ILE A 144 -8.01 15.16 8.17
C ILE A 144 -9.49 15.53 8.08
N GLY A 145 -10.35 14.85 8.85
CA GLY A 145 -11.75 15.22 9.08
C GLY A 145 -12.77 14.61 8.11
N PHE A 146 -12.40 13.63 7.31
CA PHE A 146 -13.38 12.83 6.57
C PHE A 146 -14.00 11.76 7.47
N GLN A 147 -15.22 11.35 7.15
CA GLN A 147 -15.90 10.24 7.79
C GLN A 147 -16.29 9.20 6.75
N VAL A 148 -16.17 7.92 7.09
CA VAL A 148 -16.62 6.83 6.23
C VAL A 148 -18.14 6.86 6.09
N SER A 149 -18.64 6.55 4.90
CA SER A 149 -20.05 6.49 4.59
C SER A 149 -20.68 5.20 5.10
N ASP A 150 -21.90 5.30 5.63
CA ASP A 150 -22.74 4.14 5.95
C ASP A 150 -23.10 3.31 4.69
N PHE A 151 -22.98 3.89 3.50
CA PHE A 151 -23.27 3.23 2.22
C PHE A 151 -22.09 2.39 1.69
N GLY A 152 -20.93 2.44 2.34
CA GLY A 152 -19.82 1.52 2.08
C GLY A 152 -18.45 2.02 2.53
N PRO A 153 -17.51 1.09 2.79
CA PRO A 153 -16.19 1.38 3.39
C PRO A 153 -15.20 2.12 2.47
N CYS A 154 -15.58 2.33 1.20
CA CYS A 154 -14.78 2.98 0.18
C CYS A 154 -15.20 4.43 -0.10
N LEU A 155 -16.31 4.89 0.48
CA LEU A 155 -16.80 6.25 0.30
C LEU A 155 -16.59 7.02 1.59
N TYR A 156 -15.98 8.20 1.48
CA TYR A 156 -15.73 9.12 2.56
C TYR A 156 -16.41 10.45 2.25
N LEU A 157 -16.90 11.11 3.28
CA LEU A 157 -17.55 12.42 3.19
C LEU A 157 -16.89 13.39 4.16
N LYS A 158 -16.79 14.65 3.74
CA LYS A 158 -16.40 15.75 4.61
C LYS A 158 -17.26 16.95 4.28
N ILE A 159 -17.84 17.57 5.31
CA ILE A 159 -18.55 18.84 5.18
C ILE A 159 -17.68 19.92 5.79
N THR A 160 -17.41 21.00 5.05
CA THR A 160 -16.59 22.12 5.53
C THR A 160 -17.20 23.42 5.02
N SER A 161 -17.56 24.32 5.94
CA SER A 161 -18.15 25.63 5.61
C SER A 161 -19.38 25.57 4.69
N GLY A 162 -20.20 24.51 4.82
CA GLY A 162 -21.37 24.30 3.98
C GLY A 162 -21.09 23.59 2.64
N GLU A 163 -19.82 23.35 2.29
CA GLU A 163 -19.43 22.57 1.12
C GLU A 163 -19.26 21.10 1.47
N CYS A 164 -19.62 20.22 0.54
CA CYS A 164 -19.50 18.77 0.69
C CYS A 164 -18.42 18.23 -0.25
N VAL A 165 -17.49 17.44 0.29
CA VAL A 165 -16.46 16.72 -0.45
C VAL A 165 -16.71 15.23 -0.32
N LEU A 166 -16.84 14.56 -1.47
CA LEU A 166 -16.90 13.10 -1.55
C LEU A 166 -15.55 12.57 -2.00
N LEU A 167 -15.01 11.61 -1.26
CA LEU A 167 -13.77 10.93 -1.60
C LEU A 167 -14.06 9.43 -1.74
N LEU A 168 -13.78 8.88 -2.92
CA LEU A 168 -14.02 7.48 -3.25
C LEU A 168 -12.67 6.77 -3.47
N VAL A 169 -12.41 5.69 -2.74
CA VAL A 169 -11.11 4.97 -2.71
C VAL A 169 -11.26 3.46 -2.70
#